data_AF-A0A3A4V1W1-F1
#
_entry.id   AF-A0A3A4V1W1-F1
#
_cell.length_a   1.000
_cell.length_b   1.000
_cell.length_c   1.000
_cell.angle_alpha   90.00
_cell.angle_beta   90.00
_cell.angle_gamma   90.00
#
_symmetry.space_group_name_H-M   'P 1'
#
loop_
_entity.id
_entity.type
_entity.pdbx_description
1 polymer ?
#
loop_
_entity_poly.entity_id
_entity_poly.type
_entity_poly.pdbx_seq_one_letter_code
_entity_poly.pdbx_strand_id
1 'polypeptide(L)'
;MNIQMNVLVVEEKLQCTNLPTMHLGSLKNTSDINVVKKMVETNHIKSEETSSKKIWRAGELATANIPAPSWIVDRIVGRENICILAGAEGTCKSFLSQVLSLHVGRSQQGAVLGFDVKPGRVLILDEENGLVRLKDRLISLAKGYDLDLENVNVDFALNHHYKLNSPIDKRIDDLDELIERIKPDLIIVDSLTRFLTGDENNSEDVRKLHSVLVRLINRHHCAWLLLHHVRKNGGRDTNASLRGSSDFSAMADLVWIIKKEKDTFLLRNTKCRDNTEAEPIRFKLIKTSTGGHYLEQVDCPEMIISPSVLEEAKKIAIGWITKEKICRFEAKQLVVELKSKGIGYTAVYAVLKEFQLAGILKKLKKGIYQVCESDGLIV
;
A
#
# COMPACT_ATOMS: atom_id res chain seq x y z
N MET A 1 -36.87 -39.83 -25.54
CA MET A 1 -37.43 -38.53 -25.08
C MET A 1 -36.62 -37.90 -23.92
N ASN A 2 -36.06 -38.68 -22.97
CA ASN A 2 -35.33 -38.12 -21.80
C ASN A 2 -33.88 -37.63 -22.03
N ILE A 3 -33.21 -37.99 -23.13
CA ILE A 3 -31.79 -37.62 -23.35
C ILE A 3 -31.68 -36.23 -23.98
N GLN A 4 -32.47 -35.92 -25.03
CA GLN A 4 -32.47 -34.59 -25.67
C GLN A 4 -32.86 -33.45 -24.73
N MET A 5 -33.84 -33.67 -23.83
CA MET A 5 -34.27 -32.67 -22.86
C MET A 5 -33.21 -32.41 -21.78
N ASN A 6 -32.43 -33.43 -21.39
CA ASN A 6 -31.30 -33.25 -20.46
C ASN A 6 -30.09 -32.56 -21.10
N VAL A 7 -29.88 -32.72 -22.41
CA VAL A 7 -28.80 -32.05 -23.16
C VAL A 7 -29.06 -30.54 -23.24
N LEU A 8 -30.31 -30.13 -23.50
CA LEU A 8 -30.70 -28.71 -23.54
C LEU A 8 -30.50 -27.98 -22.20
N VAL A 9 -30.85 -28.62 -21.06
CA VAL A 9 -30.63 -28.05 -19.71
C VAL A 9 -29.14 -27.90 -19.37
N VAL A 10 -28.29 -28.76 -19.93
CA VAL A 10 -26.83 -28.69 -19.74
C VAL A 10 -26.23 -27.59 -20.63
N GLU A 11 -26.76 -27.39 -21.85
CA GLU A 11 -26.35 -26.29 -22.75
C GLU A 11 -26.68 -24.90 -22.17
N GLU A 12 -27.89 -24.70 -21.60
CA GLU A 12 -28.24 -23.44 -20.92
C GLU A 12 -27.31 -23.14 -19.74
N LYS A 13 -26.94 -24.15 -18.94
CA LYS A 13 -26.03 -23.98 -17.79
C LYS A 13 -24.59 -23.74 -18.21
N LEU A 14 -24.13 -24.31 -19.32
CA LEU A 14 -22.78 -24.10 -19.85
C LEU A 14 -22.59 -22.71 -20.45
N GLN A 15 -23.63 -22.12 -21.06
CA GLN A 15 -23.58 -20.72 -21.56
C GLN A 15 -23.35 -19.68 -20.45
N CYS A 16 -23.65 -20.01 -19.20
CA CYS A 16 -23.37 -19.17 -18.03
C CYS A 16 -21.98 -19.41 -17.40
N THR A 17 -21.14 -20.27 -17.97
CA THR A 17 -19.81 -20.61 -17.43
C THR A 17 -18.72 -20.42 -18.49
N ASN A 18 -17.61 -19.74 -18.16
CA ASN A 18 -16.45 -19.53 -19.05
C ASN A 18 -15.61 -20.82 -19.27
N LEU A 19 -16.24 -21.91 -19.68
CA LEU A 19 -15.56 -23.15 -20.10
C LEU A 19 -15.38 -23.16 -21.62
N PRO A 20 -14.25 -23.67 -22.15
CA PRO A 20 -14.04 -23.77 -23.59
C PRO A 20 -15.12 -24.67 -24.21
N THR A 21 -15.65 -24.27 -25.37
CA THR A 21 -16.71 -24.95 -26.12
C THR A 21 -16.29 -26.37 -26.49
N MET A 22 -16.57 -27.34 -25.61
CA MET A 22 -16.52 -28.75 -25.96
C MET A 22 -17.61 -29.04 -27.01
N HIS A 23 -17.25 -29.65 -28.14
CA HIS A 23 -18.22 -30.13 -29.12
C HIS A 23 -19.11 -31.24 -28.50
N LEU A 24 -20.29 -30.83 -28.02
CA LEU A 24 -21.29 -31.67 -27.33
C LEU A 24 -21.97 -32.73 -28.22
N GLY A 25 -21.64 -32.79 -29.52
CA GLY A 25 -22.18 -33.79 -30.47
C GLY A 25 -21.71 -35.24 -30.27
N SER A 26 -20.89 -35.52 -29.23
CA SER A 26 -20.31 -36.84 -28.97
C SER A 26 -20.89 -37.58 -27.76
N LEU A 27 -21.76 -36.95 -26.95
CA LEU A 27 -22.34 -37.56 -25.75
C LEU A 27 -23.48 -38.52 -26.13
N LYS A 28 -23.20 -39.82 -26.14
CA LYS A 28 -24.17 -40.85 -26.55
C LYS A 28 -24.87 -41.57 -25.38
N ASN A 29 -24.30 -41.51 -24.16
CA ASN A 29 -24.78 -42.30 -23.02
C ASN A 29 -24.98 -41.47 -21.74
N THR A 30 -25.86 -41.95 -20.85
CA THR A 30 -26.24 -41.30 -19.58
C THR A 30 -25.07 -41.13 -18.60
N SER A 31 -24.01 -41.94 -18.72
CA SER A 31 -22.77 -41.84 -17.93
C SER A 31 -22.05 -40.51 -18.17
N ASP A 32 -21.98 -40.05 -19.41
CA ASP A 32 -21.15 -38.91 -19.79
C ASP A 32 -21.82 -37.59 -19.37
N ILE A 33 -23.15 -37.56 -19.39
CA ILE A 33 -23.97 -36.45 -18.88
C ILE A 33 -23.78 -36.28 -17.36
N ASN A 34 -23.68 -37.39 -16.62
CA ASN A 34 -23.45 -37.34 -15.17
C ASN A 34 -22.03 -36.86 -14.82
N VAL A 35 -21.02 -37.15 -15.66
CA VAL A 35 -19.67 -36.60 -15.50
C VAL A 35 -19.66 -35.09 -15.70
N VAL A 36 -20.34 -34.59 -16.74
CA VAL A 36 -20.46 -33.15 -16.99
C VAL A 36 -21.25 -32.45 -15.87
N LYS A 37 -22.37 -33.02 -15.39
CA LYS A 37 -23.10 -32.47 -14.24
C LYS A 37 -22.24 -32.40 -12.99
N LYS A 38 -21.45 -33.45 -12.71
CA LYS A 38 -20.53 -33.49 -11.56
C LYS A 38 -19.39 -32.47 -11.72
N MET A 39 -18.89 -32.23 -12.93
CA MET A 39 -17.89 -31.19 -13.22
C MET A 39 -18.47 -29.77 -13.07
N VAL A 40 -19.71 -29.54 -13.51
CA VAL A 40 -20.42 -28.26 -13.34
C VAL A 40 -20.72 -28.02 -11.86
N GLU A 41 -21.17 -29.03 -11.11
CA GLU A 41 -21.36 -28.94 -9.65
C GLU A 41 -20.03 -28.70 -8.93
N THR A 42 -18.96 -29.39 -9.31
CA THR A 42 -17.63 -29.19 -8.70
C THR A 42 -17.06 -27.80 -9.02
N ASN A 43 -17.35 -27.24 -10.20
CA ASN A 43 -16.98 -25.87 -10.56
C ASN A 43 -17.86 -24.83 -9.88
N HIS A 44 -19.16 -25.10 -9.68
CA HIS A 44 -20.03 -24.22 -8.87
C HIS A 44 -19.59 -24.19 -7.41
N ILE A 45 -19.24 -25.35 -6.84
CA ILE A 45 -18.73 -25.45 -5.46
C ILE A 45 -17.37 -24.74 -5.33
N LYS A 46 -16.54 -24.69 -6.37
CA LYS A 46 -15.29 -23.89 -6.38
C LYS A 46 -15.49 -22.39 -6.64
N SER A 47 -16.59 -21.99 -7.29
CA SER A 47 -16.94 -20.58 -7.52
C SER A 47 -17.76 -19.95 -6.40
N GLU A 48 -18.26 -20.76 -5.45
CA GLU A 48 -19.06 -20.31 -4.30
C GLU A 48 -18.25 -20.03 -3.03
N GLU A 49 -16.92 -20.13 -3.05
CA GLU A 49 -16.06 -19.40 -2.09
C GLU A 49 -16.00 -17.90 -2.44
N THR A 50 -17.14 -17.32 -2.82
CA THR A 50 -17.38 -15.91 -2.55
C THR A 50 -17.29 -15.77 -1.04
N SER A 51 -16.46 -14.84 -0.55
CA SER A 51 -16.31 -14.46 0.86
C SER A 51 -17.68 -14.41 1.53
N SER A 52 -18.10 -15.55 2.10
CA SER A 52 -19.38 -15.64 2.77
C SER A 52 -19.27 -14.66 3.92
N LYS A 53 -20.27 -13.79 4.10
CA LYS A 53 -20.35 -12.88 5.24
C LYS A 53 -20.59 -13.70 6.51
N LYS A 54 -19.60 -14.49 6.89
CA LYS A 54 -19.64 -15.38 8.04
C LYS A 54 -19.76 -14.49 9.27
N ILE A 55 -20.83 -14.73 10.03
CA ILE A 55 -20.98 -14.13 11.35
C ILE A 55 -20.12 -14.98 12.29
N TRP A 56 -19.11 -14.36 12.88
CA TRP A 56 -18.22 -15.03 13.82
C TRP A 56 -18.73 -14.86 15.25
N ARG A 57 -18.76 -15.96 16.02
CA ARG A 57 -18.84 -15.83 17.48
C ARG A 57 -17.48 -15.44 18.03
N ALA A 58 -17.44 -14.66 19.12
CA ALA A 58 -16.19 -14.16 19.69
C ALA A 58 -15.16 -15.27 19.99
N GLY A 59 -15.59 -16.41 20.57
CA GLY A 59 -14.71 -17.55 20.85
C GLY A 59 -14.21 -18.27 19.59
N GLU A 60 -15.02 -18.33 18.54
CA GLU A 60 -14.61 -18.90 17.24
C GLU A 60 -13.58 -18.00 16.57
N LEU A 61 -13.78 -16.67 16.59
CA LEU A 61 -12.83 -15.72 16.03
C LEU A 61 -11.48 -15.78 16.77
N ALA A 62 -11.51 -15.85 18.10
CA ALA A 62 -10.31 -15.88 18.92
C ALA A 62 -9.45 -17.14 18.71
N THR A 63 -10.04 -18.23 18.23
CA THR A 63 -9.35 -19.52 17.99
C THR A 63 -9.17 -19.83 16.51
N ALA A 64 -9.68 -18.97 15.62
CA ALA A 64 -9.54 -19.13 14.19
C ALA A 64 -8.07 -18.97 13.78
N ASN A 65 -7.60 -19.88 12.93
CA ASN A 65 -6.28 -19.77 12.31
C ASN A 65 -6.33 -18.77 11.15
N ILE A 66 -6.29 -17.47 11.47
CA ILE A 66 -6.29 -16.38 10.50
C ILE A 66 -4.84 -15.96 10.25
N PRO A 67 -4.36 -15.93 9.00
CA PRO A 67 -2.99 -15.51 8.70
C PRO A 67 -2.78 -14.05 9.12
N ALA A 68 -1.56 -13.73 9.56
CA ALA A 68 -1.19 -12.35 9.86
C ALA A 68 -1.33 -11.46 8.61
N PRO A 69 -1.60 -10.14 8.78
CA PRO A 69 -1.59 -9.19 7.68
C PRO A 69 -0.32 -9.33 6.85
N SER A 70 -0.49 -9.37 5.53
CA SER A 70 0.62 -9.59 4.60
C SER A 70 0.80 -8.40 3.66
N TRP A 71 2.03 -8.23 3.16
CA TRP A 71 2.44 -7.06 2.39
C TRP A 71 2.70 -7.42 0.94
N ILE A 72 2.35 -6.51 0.02
CA ILE A 72 2.86 -6.48 -1.36
C ILE A 72 4.20 -5.75 -1.37
N VAL A 73 4.26 -4.63 -0.66
CA VAL A 73 5.50 -3.89 -0.37
C VAL A 73 5.56 -3.67 1.13
N ASP A 74 6.58 -4.19 1.81
CA ASP A 74 6.70 -4.13 3.26
C ASP A 74 6.46 -2.70 3.76
N ARG A 75 5.50 -2.53 4.68
CA ARG A 75 5.09 -1.27 5.31
C ARG A 75 4.58 -0.16 4.37
N ILE A 76 4.62 -0.32 3.05
CA ILE A 76 4.11 0.66 2.08
C ILE A 76 2.73 0.24 1.57
N VAL A 77 2.58 -1.04 1.19
CA VAL A 77 1.35 -1.57 0.57
C VAL A 77 0.98 -2.91 1.22
N GLY A 78 -0.05 -2.90 2.06
CA GLY A 78 -0.67 -4.11 2.59
C GLY A 78 -1.58 -4.79 1.56
N ARG A 79 -1.71 -6.11 1.58
CA ARG A 79 -2.72 -6.81 0.77
C ARG A 79 -4.11 -6.40 1.24
N GLU A 80 -5.03 -6.24 0.30
CA GLU A 80 -6.44 -5.89 0.58
C GLU A 80 -6.64 -4.60 1.39
N ASN A 81 -5.64 -3.69 1.36
CA ASN A 81 -5.66 -2.43 2.08
C ASN A 81 -5.85 -1.23 1.13
N ILE A 82 -6.37 -0.13 1.69
CA ILE A 82 -6.36 1.19 1.07
C ILE A 82 -5.14 1.96 1.59
N CYS A 83 -4.18 2.23 0.71
CA CYS A 83 -2.95 2.95 1.00
C CYS A 83 -2.97 4.32 0.32
N ILE A 84 -2.53 5.37 1.01
CA ILE A 84 -2.41 6.72 0.43
C ILE A 84 -0.95 7.14 0.38
N LEU A 85 -0.51 7.62 -0.79
CA LEU A 85 0.74 8.32 -0.99
C LEU A 85 0.46 9.80 -1.26
N ALA A 86 0.62 10.62 -0.24
CA ALA A 86 0.32 12.04 -0.26
C ALA A 86 1.57 12.92 -0.42
N GLY A 87 1.43 14.10 -1.01
CA GLY A 87 2.55 15.03 -1.20
C GLY A 87 2.17 16.23 -2.06
N ALA A 88 2.89 17.34 -1.92
CA ALA A 88 2.67 18.49 -2.78
C ALA A 88 2.97 18.16 -4.26
N GLU A 89 2.65 19.07 -5.17
CA GLU A 89 3.10 18.95 -6.56
C GLU A 89 4.65 18.90 -6.63
N GLY A 90 5.17 18.10 -7.55
CA GLY A 90 6.62 17.97 -7.75
C GLY A 90 7.39 17.20 -6.66
N THR A 91 6.72 16.46 -5.78
CA THR A 91 7.36 15.66 -4.70
C THR A 91 7.68 14.21 -5.10
N CYS A 92 7.83 13.88 -6.38
CA CYS A 92 8.25 12.55 -6.85
C CYS A 92 7.22 11.40 -6.63
N LYS A 93 5.95 11.69 -6.32
CA LYS A 93 4.90 10.65 -6.10
C LYS A 93 4.77 9.68 -7.26
N SER A 94 4.56 10.18 -8.48
CA SER A 94 4.40 9.36 -9.69
C SER A 94 5.66 8.56 -10.05
N PHE A 95 6.84 9.05 -9.67
CA PHE A 95 8.08 8.29 -9.84
C PHE A 95 8.14 7.14 -8.83
N LEU A 96 7.85 7.40 -7.54
CA LEU A 96 7.84 6.36 -6.53
C LEU A 96 6.78 5.29 -6.85
N SER A 97 5.56 5.69 -7.24
CA SER A 97 4.50 4.74 -7.56
C SER A 97 4.85 3.85 -8.76
N GLN A 98 5.48 4.39 -9.81
CA GLN A 98 5.94 3.61 -10.95
C GLN A 98 7.15 2.72 -10.63
N VAL A 99 8.04 3.16 -9.73
CA VAL A 99 9.12 2.30 -9.24
C VAL A 99 8.54 1.11 -8.47
N LEU A 100 7.56 1.35 -7.60
CA LEU A 100 6.85 0.29 -6.90
C LEU A 100 6.14 -0.65 -7.89
N SER A 101 5.46 -0.12 -8.90
CA SER A 101 4.75 -0.95 -9.89
C SER A 101 5.70 -1.86 -10.65
N LEU A 102 6.84 -1.36 -11.10
CA LEU A 102 7.84 -2.16 -11.82
C LEU A 102 8.46 -3.26 -10.92
N HIS A 103 8.71 -2.96 -9.65
CA HIS A 103 9.26 -3.94 -8.70
C HIS A 103 8.25 -4.98 -8.21
N VAL A 104 6.95 -4.64 -8.21
CA VAL A 104 5.88 -5.62 -7.99
C VAL A 104 5.66 -6.45 -9.27
N GLY A 105 5.67 -5.81 -10.45
CA GLY A 105 5.41 -6.45 -11.73
C GLY A 105 6.44 -7.50 -12.16
N ARG A 106 7.67 -7.45 -11.66
CA ARG A 106 8.72 -8.44 -11.99
C ARG A 106 8.41 -9.83 -11.41
N SER A 107 9.03 -10.85 -12.00
CA SER A 107 8.86 -12.25 -11.58
C SER A 107 9.60 -12.63 -10.28
N GLN A 108 10.59 -11.84 -9.86
CA GLN A 108 11.45 -12.15 -8.71
C GLN A 108 11.22 -11.19 -7.54
N GLN A 109 11.42 -11.66 -6.32
CA GLN A 109 11.43 -10.80 -5.13
C GLN A 109 12.63 -9.84 -5.16
N GLY A 110 12.52 -8.76 -4.40
CA GLY A 110 13.63 -7.85 -4.12
C GLY A 110 13.14 -6.66 -3.31
N ALA A 111 13.76 -5.50 -3.42
CA ALA A 111 13.42 -4.38 -2.54
C ALA A 111 13.37 -3.00 -3.24
N VAL A 112 12.60 -2.08 -2.67
CA VAL A 112 12.59 -0.66 -3.02
C VAL A 112 12.80 0.15 -1.73
N LEU A 113 13.82 1.01 -1.70
CA LEU A 113 14.13 1.85 -0.53
C LEU A 113 14.25 1.06 0.79
N GLY A 114 14.80 -0.16 0.71
CA GLY A 114 14.95 -1.05 1.87
C GLY A 114 13.69 -1.81 2.30
N PHE A 115 12.59 -1.70 1.55
CA PHE A 115 11.38 -2.49 1.78
C PHE A 115 11.28 -3.65 0.80
N ASP A 116 11.04 -4.85 1.33
CA ASP A 116 10.83 -6.04 0.53
C ASP A 116 9.56 -5.93 -0.32
N VAL A 117 9.65 -6.42 -1.55
CA VAL A 117 8.59 -6.37 -2.56
C VAL A 117 8.30 -7.79 -3.04
N LYS A 118 7.02 -8.15 -3.00
CA LYS A 118 6.52 -9.41 -3.54
C LYS A 118 6.09 -9.22 -5.01
N PRO A 119 6.47 -10.16 -5.89
CA PRO A 119 5.93 -10.26 -7.24
C PRO A 119 4.40 -10.29 -7.28
N GLY A 120 3.81 -9.64 -8.28
CA GLY A 120 2.37 -9.61 -8.52
C GLY A 120 2.01 -8.84 -9.78
N ARG A 121 0.72 -8.85 -10.13
CA ARG A 121 0.18 -8.06 -11.24
C ARG A 121 -0.18 -6.66 -10.77
N VAL A 122 0.17 -5.64 -11.57
CA VAL A 122 -0.14 -4.24 -11.25
C VAL A 122 -1.01 -3.63 -12.33
N LEU A 123 -2.06 -2.94 -11.93
CA LEU A 123 -2.87 -2.09 -12.81
C LEU A 123 -2.71 -0.63 -12.39
N ILE A 124 -2.26 0.22 -13.31
CA ILE A 124 -2.16 1.67 -13.09
C ILE A 124 -3.33 2.36 -13.79
N LEU A 125 -4.15 3.06 -13.02
CA LEU A 125 -5.18 3.96 -13.50
C LEU A 125 -4.61 5.38 -13.53
N ASP A 126 -4.45 5.95 -14.72
CA ASP A 126 -3.85 7.28 -14.89
C ASP A 126 -4.76 8.19 -15.73
N GLU A 127 -5.16 9.31 -15.13
CA GLU A 127 -5.98 10.36 -15.76
C GLU A 127 -5.25 11.70 -15.86
N GLU A 128 -3.94 11.73 -15.64
CA GLU A 128 -3.15 12.98 -15.57
C GLU A 128 -2.04 13.07 -16.62
N ASN A 129 -1.41 11.95 -16.97
CA ASN A 129 -0.20 11.93 -17.77
C ASN A 129 -0.49 11.60 -19.24
N GLY A 130 0.12 12.37 -20.15
CA GLY A 130 0.14 12.03 -21.57
C GLY A 130 1.04 10.84 -21.90
N LEU A 131 0.72 10.12 -22.97
CA LEU A 131 1.40 8.89 -23.41
C LEU A 131 2.92 9.03 -23.53
N VAL A 132 3.41 10.10 -24.15
CA VAL A 132 4.84 10.34 -24.34
C VAL A 132 5.57 10.42 -23.00
N ARG A 133 5.02 11.15 -22.04
CA ARG A 133 5.60 11.32 -20.71
C ARG A 133 5.66 9.99 -19.94
N LEU A 134 4.59 9.18 -20.04
CA LEU A 134 4.55 7.86 -19.42
C LEU A 134 5.56 6.91 -20.04
N LYS A 135 5.61 6.85 -21.38
CA LYS A 135 6.57 6.05 -22.13
C LYS A 135 8.01 6.40 -21.74
N ASP A 136 8.37 7.68 -21.81
CA ASP A 136 9.74 8.12 -21.50
C ASP A 136 10.11 7.81 -20.05
N ARG A 137 9.18 8.01 -19.11
CA ARG A 137 9.41 7.69 -17.69
C ARG A 137 9.62 6.20 -17.48
N LEU A 138 8.79 5.35 -18.09
CA LEU A 138 8.92 3.89 -18.02
C LEU A 138 10.25 3.42 -18.58
N ILE A 139 10.65 3.89 -19.76
CA ILE A 139 11.93 3.53 -20.39
C ILE A 139 13.10 3.95 -19.51
N SER A 140 13.09 5.18 -18.99
CA SER A 140 14.15 5.65 -18.10
C SER A 140 14.21 4.85 -16.80
N LEU A 141 13.07 4.55 -16.18
CA LEU A 141 13.02 3.76 -14.95
C LEU A 141 13.50 2.32 -15.18
N ALA A 142 13.02 1.67 -16.24
CA ALA A 142 13.46 0.33 -16.62
C ALA A 142 14.98 0.30 -16.83
N LYS A 143 15.53 1.28 -17.55
CA LYS A 143 16.98 1.40 -17.74
C LYS A 143 17.75 1.65 -16.45
N GLY A 144 17.19 2.43 -15.51
CA GLY A 144 17.84 2.72 -14.23
C GLY A 144 17.86 1.53 -13.27
N TYR A 145 16.93 0.60 -13.40
CA TYR A 145 16.82 -0.62 -12.59
C TYR A 145 17.21 -1.90 -13.33
N ASP A 146 17.74 -1.78 -14.56
CA ASP A 146 18.09 -2.90 -15.44
C ASP A 146 16.93 -3.91 -15.60
N LEU A 147 15.73 -3.38 -15.87
CA LEU A 147 14.51 -4.16 -16.04
C LEU A 147 14.16 -4.33 -17.51
N ASP A 148 13.77 -5.54 -17.86
CA ASP A 148 13.14 -5.85 -19.12
C ASP A 148 11.62 -5.60 -19.04
N LEU A 149 11.14 -4.60 -19.77
CA LEU A 149 9.72 -4.22 -19.79
C LEU A 149 8.82 -5.28 -20.45
N GLU A 150 9.36 -6.20 -21.24
CA GLU A 150 8.56 -7.29 -21.80
C GLU A 150 8.19 -8.34 -20.74
N ASN A 151 8.95 -8.36 -19.64
CA ASN A 151 8.84 -9.35 -18.56
C ASN A 151 8.29 -8.76 -17.24
N VAL A 152 7.66 -7.58 -17.29
CA VAL A 152 6.95 -7.00 -16.14
C VAL A 152 5.43 -7.06 -16.33
N ASN A 153 4.73 -7.48 -15.28
CA ASN A 153 3.27 -7.58 -15.26
C ASN A 153 2.64 -6.25 -14.80
N VAL A 154 2.77 -5.20 -15.62
CA VAL A 154 2.22 -3.87 -15.34
C VAL A 154 1.33 -3.40 -16.49
N ASP A 155 0.04 -3.30 -16.22
CA ASP A 155 -0.97 -2.80 -17.16
C ASP A 155 -1.31 -1.32 -16.87
N PHE A 156 -1.68 -0.60 -17.92
CA PHE A 156 -2.10 0.81 -17.83
C PHE A 156 -3.51 1.00 -18.40
N ALA A 157 -4.41 1.58 -17.61
CA ALA A 157 -5.70 2.09 -18.06
C ALA A 157 -5.66 3.62 -18.05
N LEU A 158 -5.47 4.20 -19.24
CA LEU A 158 -5.23 5.64 -19.41
C LEU A 158 -6.51 6.34 -19.84
N ASN A 159 -6.85 7.46 -19.22
CA ASN A 159 -7.98 8.33 -19.61
C ASN A 159 -9.33 7.60 -19.78
N HIS A 160 -9.61 6.59 -18.95
CA HIS A 160 -10.91 5.89 -18.96
C HIS A 160 -12.02 6.68 -18.24
N HIS A 161 -11.67 7.79 -17.58
CA HIS A 161 -12.59 8.71 -16.91
C HIS A 161 -13.41 8.08 -15.78
N TYR A 162 -12.85 7.08 -15.09
CA TYR A 162 -13.44 6.41 -13.95
C TYR A 162 -13.73 7.39 -12.82
N LYS A 163 -14.88 7.25 -12.15
CA LYS A 163 -15.28 8.09 -10.99
C LYS A 163 -15.55 7.22 -9.78
N LEU A 164 -14.52 7.03 -8.97
CA LEU A 164 -14.49 6.08 -7.85
C LEU A 164 -15.45 6.46 -6.71
N ASN A 165 -16.05 7.65 -6.71
CA ASN A 165 -17.11 8.03 -5.77
C ASN A 165 -18.53 8.01 -6.37
N SER A 166 -18.71 7.39 -7.54
CA SER A 166 -20.01 7.20 -8.19
C SER A 166 -20.41 5.72 -8.11
N PRO A 167 -21.04 5.25 -7.01
CA PRO A 167 -21.26 3.82 -6.77
C PRO A 167 -22.21 3.14 -7.76
N ILE A 168 -23.08 3.92 -8.41
CA ILE A 168 -23.98 3.52 -9.49
C ILE A 168 -23.53 4.29 -10.73
N ASP A 169 -22.56 3.74 -11.44
CA ASP A 169 -21.96 4.35 -12.63
C ASP A 169 -21.42 3.22 -13.51
N LYS A 170 -21.82 3.22 -14.79
CA LYS A 170 -21.38 2.22 -15.76
C LYS A 170 -19.84 2.14 -15.83
N ARG A 171 -19.15 3.25 -15.63
CA ARG A 171 -17.68 3.28 -15.64
C ARG A 171 -17.08 2.45 -14.50
N ILE A 172 -17.78 2.35 -13.37
CA ILE A 172 -17.34 1.50 -12.26
C ILE A 172 -17.62 0.02 -12.54
N ASP A 173 -18.69 -0.29 -13.26
CA ASP A 173 -18.93 -1.67 -13.74
C ASP A 173 -17.86 -2.07 -14.77
N ASP A 174 -17.52 -1.17 -15.71
CA ASP A 174 -16.43 -1.38 -16.68
C ASP A 174 -15.07 -1.57 -15.97
N LEU A 175 -14.84 -0.88 -14.84
CA LEU A 175 -13.65 -1.05 -14.01
C LEU A 175 -13.67 -2.39 -13.27
N ASP A 176 -14.82 -2.82 -12.73
CA ASP A 176 -14.98 -4.13 -12.09
C ASP A 176 -14.64 -5.26 -13.09
N GLU A 177 -15.16 -5.20 -14.32
CA GLU A 177 -14.84 -6.15 -15.38
C GLU A 177 -13.36 -6.13 -15.79
N LEU A 178 -12.75 -4.93 -15.86
CA LEU A 178 -11.32 -4.79 -16.12
C LEU A 178 -10.48 -5.47 -15.03
N ILE A 179 -10.84 -5.26 -13.77
CA ILE A 179 -10.14 -5.86 -12.62
C ILE A 179 -10.33 -7.38 -12.62
N GLU A 180 -11.53 -7.90 -12.91
CA GLU A 180 -11.77 -9.35 -13.03
C GLU A 180 -10.92 -9.98 -14.15
N ARG A 181 -10.75 -9.28 -15.27
CA ARG A 181 -9.95 -9.76 -16.40
C ARG A 181 -8.46 -9.79 -16.08
N ILE A 182 -7.93 -8.71 -15.50
CA ILE A 182 -6.49 -8.56 -15.23
C ILE A 182 -6.07 -9.34 -13.98
N LYS A 183 -6.93 -9.39 -12.96
CA LYS A 183 -6.67 -9.92 -11.62
C LYS A 183 -5.40 -9.31 -10.99
N PRO A 184 -5.34 -7.97 -10.85
CA PRO A 184 -4.19 -7.28 -10.28
C PRO A 184 -4.07 -7.56 -8.78
N ASP A 185 -2.85 -7.75 -8.29
CA ASP A 185 -2.54 -7.75 -6.86
C ASP A 185 -2.52 -6.32 -6.31
N LEU A 186 -2.10 -5.35 -7.13
CA LEU A 186 -1.99 -3.93 -6.77
C LEU A 186 -2.64 -3.05 -7.85
N ILE A 187 -3.52 -2.15 -7.43
CA ILE A 187 -4.07 -1.08 -8.26
C ILE A 187 -3.50 0.26 -7.78
N ILE A 188 -2.93 1.04 -8.70
CA ILE A 188 -2.38 2.39 -8.42
C ILE A 188 -3.25 3.43 -9.11
N VAL A 189 -3.64 4.47 -8.38
CA VAL A 189 -4.48 5.58 -8.88
C VAL A 189 -3.66 6.86 -8.91
N ASP A 190 -3.32 7.38 -10.09
CA ASP A 190 -2.54 8.61 -10.28
C ASP A 190 -3.33 9.68 -11.08
N SER A 191 -3.86 10.75 -10.48
CA SER A 191 -4.01 11.01 -9.04
C SER A 191 -5.47 10.92 -8.61
N LEU A 192 -5.73 10.60 -7.35
CA LEU A 192 -7.07 10.38 -6.78
C LEU A 192 -8.05 11.52 -7.06
N THR A 193 -7.57 12.77 -7.10
CA THR A 193 -8.40 13.95 -7.35
C THR A 193 -9.09 13.89 -8.73
N ARG A 194 -8.50 13.21 -9.73
CA ARG A 194 -9.15 13.02 -11.04
C ARG A 194 -10.26 11.98 -11.02
N PHE A 195 -10.20 11.04 -10.10
CA PHE A 195 -11.18 9.96 -9.97
C PHE A 195 -12.38 10.33 -9.09
N LEU A 196 -12.46 11.59 -8.65
CA LEU A 196 -13.56 12.10 -7.86
C LEU A 196 -14.42 13.06 -8.68
N THR A 197 -15.73 13.00 -8.45
CA THR A 197 -16.68 14.03 -8.87
C THR A 197 -17.11 14.81 -7.63
N GLY A 198 -17.19 16.14 -7.70
CA GLY A 198 -17.57 16.97 -6.55
C GLY A 198 -16.37 17.55 -5.80
N ASP A 199 -16.49 17.67 -4.48
CA ASP A 199 -15.51 18.32 -3.62
C ASP A 199 -14.78 17.27 -2.76
N GLU A 200 -13.46 17.18 -2.88
CA GLU A 200 -12.64 16.26 -2.07
C GLU A 200 -12.72 16.55 -0.55
N ASN A 201 -13.16 17.75 -0.16
CA ASN A 201 -13.36 18.10 1.25
C ASN A 201 -14.76 17.70 1.75
N ASN A 202 -15.63 17.19 0.88
CA ASN A 202 -16.95 16.72 1.24
C ASN A 202 -16.87 15.27 1.78
N SER A 203 -17.21 15.11 3.06
CA SER A 203 -17.22 13.80 3.72
C SER A 203 -18.13 12.75 3.04
N GLU A 204 -19.21 13.17 2.38
CA GLU A 204 -20.10 12.28 1.65
C GLU A 204 -19.42 11.70 0.41
N ASP A 205 -18.68 12.52 -0.33
CA ASP A 205 -17.94 12.10 -1.52
C ASP A 205 -16.82 11.10 -1.15
N VAL A 206 -16.13 11.36 -0.04
CA VAL A 206 -15.11 10.42 0.48
C VAL A 206 -15.72 9.12 0.98
N ARG A 207 -16.91 9.15 1.60
CA ARG A 207 -17.63 7.93 2.01
C ARG A 207 -18.07 7.10 0.80
N LYS A 208 -18.55 7.75 -0.26
CA LYS A 208 -18.89 7.06 -1.52
C LYS A 208 -17.66 6.40 -2.14
N LEU A 209 -16.53 7.11 -2.18
CA LEU A 209 -15.23 6.55 -2.58
C LEU A 209 -14.89 5.30 -1.77
N HIS A 210 -14.92 5.40 -0.44
CA HIS A 210 -14.60 4.29 0.45
C HIS A 210 -15.49 3.07 0.19
N SER A 211 -16.80 3.29 0.00
CA SER A 211 -17.76 2.23 -0.29
C SER A 211 -17.42 1.47 -1.58
N VAL A 212 -17.07 2.20 -2.66
CA VAL A 212 -16.67 1.59 -3.94
C VAL A 212 -15.37 0.81 -3.78
N LEU A 213 -14.36 1.38 -3.13
CA LEU A 213 -13.07 0.71 -2.90
C LEU A 213 -13.25 -0.57 -2.08
N VAL A 214 -13.97 -0.53 -0.96
CA VAL A 214 -14.22 -1.71 -0.11
C VAL A 214 -14.98 -2.78 -0.88
N ARG A 215 -15.95 -2.41 -1.72
CA ARG A 215 -16.66 -3.37 -2.58
C ARG A 215 -15.70 -4.07 -3.55
N LEU A 216 -14.85 -3.31 -4.24
CA LEU A 216 -13.89 -3.85 -5.21
C LEU A 216 -12.81 -4.71 -4.52
N ILE A 217 -12.31 -4.27 -3.37
CA ILE A 217 -11.33 -5.03 -2.57
C ILE A 217 -11.93 -6.37 -2.11
N ASN A 218 -13.14 -6.37 -1.54
CA ASN A 218 -13.79 -7.60 -1.07
C ASN A 218 -14.13 -8.58 -2.20
N ARG A 219 -14.29 -8.09 -3.44
CA ARG A 219 -14.59 -8.90 -4.61
C ARG A 219 -13.32 -9.48 -5.26
N HIS A 220 -12.25 -8.68 -5.31
CA HIS A 220 -11.06 -8.97 -6.12
C HIS A 220 -9.79 -9.26 -5.32
N HIS A 221 -9.82 -9.05 -4.00
CA HIS A 221 -8.70 -9.27 -3.08
C HIS A 221 -7.40 -8.54 -3.48
N CYS A 222 -7.54 -7.33 -4.03
CA CYS A 222 -6.44 -6.49 -4.48
C CYS A 222 -6.15 -5.32 -3.52
N ALA A 223 -4.91 -4.84 -3.50
CA ALA A 223 -4.53 -3.63 -2.76
C ALA A 223 -4.68 -2.37 -3.61
N TRP A 224 -4.93 -1.23 -2.96
CA TRP A 224 -5.07 0.06 -3.62
C TRP A 224 -4.04 1.07 -3.10
N LEU A 225 -3.29 1.70 -4.00
CA LEU A 225 -2.38 2.81 -3.71
C LEU A 225 -2.88 4.09 -4.39
N LEU A 226 -3.39 5.02 -3.59
CA LEU A 226 -3.99 6.26 -4.05
C LEU A 226 -2.99 7.41 -3.92
N LEU A 227 -2.65 8.05 -5.05
CA LEU A 227 -1.79 9.23 -5.03
C LEU A 227 -2.65 10.47 -4.76
N HIS A 228 -2.29 11.25 -3.75
CA HIS A 228 -3.08 12.41 -3.34
C HIS A 228 -2.22 13.67 -3.20
N HIS A 229 -2.76 14.81 -3.63
CA HIS A 229 -2.09 16.10 -3.51
C HIS A 229 -2.40 16.73 -2.16
N VAL A 230 -1.38 17.25 -1.47
CA VAL A 230 -1.58 18.07 -0.26
C VAL A 230 -1.22 19.52 -0.53
N ARG A 231 -1.95 20.44 0.10
CA ARG A 231 -1.71 21.89 -0.03
C ARG A 231 -0.37 22.28 0.58
N LYS A 232 0.34 23.20 -0.09
CA LYS A 232 1.69 23.67 0.25
C LYS A 232 1.79 24.40 1.61
N ASN A 233 0.67 24.88 2.16
CA ASN A 233 0.63 25.78 3.33
C ASN A 233 0.26 25.10 4.66
N GLY A 234 0.17 23.77 4.74
CA GLY A 234 0.07 23.10 6.04
C GLY A 234 1.37 23.29 6.81
N GLY A 235 1.32 23.97 7.96
CA GLY A 235 2.47 24.35 8.78
C GLY A 235 3.40 23.21 9.22
N ARG A 236 4.30 23.49 10.18
CA ARG A 236 5.37 22.59 10.65
C ARG A 236 4.93 21.15 10.99
N ASP A 237 3.65 20.90 11.22
CA ASP A 237 3.07 19.57 11.44
C ASP A 237 2.62 18.86 10.16
N THR A 238 3.34 17.80 9.79
CA THR A 238 3.04 16.89 8.67
C THR A 238 1.65 16.25 8.74
N ASN A 239 1.12 16.06 9.95
CA ASN A 239 -0.21 15.50 10.17
C ASN A 239 -1.33 16.53 9.89
N ALA A 240 -1.02 17.83 9.91
CA ALA A 240 -1.99 18.89 9.64
C ALA A 240 -2.26 19.08 8.14
N SER A 241 -1.36 18.64 7.25
CA SER A 241 -1.52 18.82 5.79
C SER A 241 -2.59 17.92 5.17
N LEU A 242 -2.92 16.80 5.82
CA LEU A 242 -4.07 15.94 5.50
C LEU A 242 -5.32 16.28 6.33
N ARG A 243 -5.25 17.24 7.28
CA ARG A 243 -6.42 17.62 8.11
C ARG A 243 -7.54 18.26 7.31
N GLY A 244 -7.26 18.82 6.13
CA GLY A 244 -8.32 19.27 5.23
C GLY A 244 -9.24 18.13 4.77
N SER A 245 -8.81 16.88 4.94
CA SER A 245 -9.50 15.70 4.43
C SER A 245 -9.41 14.55 5.45
N SER A 246 -9.81 14.83 6.70
CA SER A 246 -9.79 13.85 7.80
C SER A 246 -10.46 12.51 7.43
N ASP A 247 -11.45 12.54 6.53
CA ASP A 247 -12.11 11.37 5.99
C ASP A 247 -11.18 10.47 5.14
N PHE A 248 -10.26 11.02 4.33
CA PHE A 248 -9.30 10.17 3.59
C PHE A 248 -8.30 9.52 4.54
N SER A 249 -7.83 10.27 5.54
CA SER A 249 -6.96 9.71 6.57
C SER A 249 -7.70 8.63 7.36
N ALA A 250 -8.99 8.82 7.67
CA ALA A 250 -9.82 7.82 8.36
C ALA A 250 -10.03 6.56 7.51
N MET A 251 -10.31 6.74 6.21
CA MET A 251 -10.51 5.68 5.22
C MET A 251 -9.28 4.80 5.05
N ALA A 252 -8.10 5.40 4.88
CA ALA A 252 -6.88 4.66 4.56
C ALA A 252 -6.36 3.81 5.73
N ASP A 253 -5.83 2.63 5.44
CA ASP A 253 -5.13 1.79 6.41
C ASP A 253 -3.69 2.25 6.63
N LEU A 254 -3.08 2.77 5.56
CA LEU A 254 -1.70 3.24 5.51
C LEU A 254 -1.65 4.62 4.85
N VAL A 255 -0.92 5.55 5.47
CA VAL A 255 -0.72 6.89 4.90
C VAL A 255 0.75 7.26 4.94
N TRP A 256 1.29 7.48 3.74
CA TRP A 256 2.65 7.96 3.51
C TRP A 256 2.63 9.37 2.96
N ILE A 257 3.49 10.24 3.48
CA ILE A 257 3.66 11.62 3.00
C ILE A 257 5.08 11.79 2.44
N ILE A 258 5.18 12.27 1.20
CA ILE A 258 6.45 12.71 0.61
C ILE A 258 6.58 14.23 0.71
N LYS A 259 7.70 14.70 1.25
CA LYS A 259 8.12 16.10 1.26
C LYS A 259 9.41 16.26 0.47
N LYS A 260 9.49 17.30 -0.36
CA LYS A 260 10.74 17.68 -1.03
C LYS A 260 11.60 18.49 -0.06
N GLU A 261 12.86 18.09 0.11
CA GLU A 261 13.86 18.73 0.97
C GLU A 261 15.12 19.01 0.15
N LYS A 262 15.30 20.25 -0.32
CA LYS A 262 16.39 20.64 -1.24
C LYS A 262 16.46 19.66 -2.44
N ASP A 263 17.51 18.84 -2.48
CA ASP A 263 17.79 17.86 -3.53
C ASP A 263 17.33 16.43 -3.20
N THR A 264 16.60 16.26 -2.10
CA THR A 264 16.12 14.97 -1.58
C THR A 264 14.61 14.97 -1.38
N PHE A 265 14.05 13.79 -1.15
CA PHE A 265 12.67 13.58 -0.77
C PHE A 265 12.61 12.81 0.55
N LEU A 266 11.81 13.28 1.50
CA LEU A 266 11.54 12.62 2.76
C LEU A 266 10.17 11.95 2.72
N LEU A 267 10.16 10.63 2.81
CA LEU A 267 8.99 9.76 2.86
C LEU A 267 8.71 9.40 4.33
N ARG A 268 7.52 9.75 4.84
CA ARG A 268 7.12 9.52 6.24
C ARG A 268 5.83 8.75 6.34
N ASN A 269 5.82 7.69 7.13
CA ASN A 269 4.59 7.02 7.51
C ASN A 269 3.91 7.83 8.62
N THR A 270 2.65 8.19 8.40
CA THR A 270 1.85 9.02 9.32
C THR A 270 0.65 8.28 9.89
N LYS A 271 0.29 7.14 9.27
CA LYS A 271 -0.72 6.22 9.76
C LYS A 271 -0.36 4.80 9.31
N CYS A 272 -0.51 3.85 10.23
CA CYS A 272 -0.52 2.42 9.97
C CYS A 272 -1.49 1.75 10.94
N ARG A 273 -2.60 1.21 10.43
CA ARG A 273 -3.64 0.55 11.26
C ARG A 273 -3.09 -0.67 12.01
N ASP A 274 -2.12 -1.37 11.43
CA ASP A 274 -1.52 -2.59 11.99
C ASP A 274 -0.40 -2.31 13.01
N ASN A 275 -0.20 -1.05 13.43
CA ASN A 275 0.84 -0.63 14.39
C ASN A 275 2.29 -0.99 13.99
N THR A 276 2.56 -1.17 12.69
CA THR A 276 3.89 -1.44 12.14
C THR A 276 4.47 -0.22 11.42
N GLU A 277 4.40 0.95 12.08
CA GLU A 277 4.93 2.20 11.50
C GLU A 277 6.41 2.03 11.10
N ALA A 278 6.74 2.59 9.94
CA ALA A 278 8.08 2.55 9.38
C ALA A 278 8.85 3.84 9.69
N GLU A 279 10.17 3.68 9.82
CA GLU A 279 11.07 4.83 9.94
C GLU A 279 10.95 5.75 8.71
N PRO A 280 11.09 7.08 8.90
CA PRO A 280 11.24 8.01 7.79
C PRO A 280 12.40 7.62 6.89
N ILE A 281 12.18 7.70 5.58
CA ILE A 281 13.19 7.39 4.57
C ILE A 281 13.46 8.63 3.74
N ARG A 282 14.73 8.94 3.57
CA ARG A 282 15.17 9.95 2.63
C ARG A 282 15.70 9.28 1.37
N PHE A 283 15.34 9.81 0.21
CA PHE A 283 15.79 9.30 -1.06
C PHE A 283 16.02 10.41 -2.08
N LYS A 284 16.77 10.10 -3.13
CA LYS A 284 17.00 10.97 -4.29
C LYS A 284 16.55 10.26 -5.55
N LEU A 285 16.11 11.04 -6.53
CA LEU A 285 15.96 10.57 -7.91
C LEU A 285 17.29 10.78 -8.63
N ILE A 286 18.01 9.71 -8.91
CA ILE A 286 19.28 9.74 -9.62
C ILE A 286 19.02 9.54 -11.11
N LYS A 287 19.72 10.33 -11.93
CA LYS A 287 19.74 10.20 -13.39
C LYS A 287 21.12 9.77 -13.83
N THR A 288 21.21 8.64 -14.53
CA THR A 288 22.46 8.13 -15.06
C THR A 288 22.86 8.88 -16.33
N SER A 289 24.14 8.87 -16.66
CA SER A 289 24.66 9.39 -17.94
C SER A 289 24.05 8.67 -19.15
N THR A 290 23.58 7.44 -18.96
CA THR A 290 22.92 6.65 -20.00
C THR A 290 21.42 6.95 -20.13
N GLY A 291 20.85 7.87 -19.34
CA GLY A 291 19.43 8.24 -19.39
C GLY A 291 18.49 7.34 -18.57
N GLY A 292 19.05 6.47 -17.73
CA GLY A 292 18.32 5.68 -16.74
C GLY A 292 18.01 6.49 -15.48
N HIS A 293 16.89 6.20 -14.82
CA HIS A 293 16.46 6.86 -13.60
C HIS A 293 16.21 5.82 -12.50
N TYR A 294 16.72 6.04 -11.30
CA TYR A 294 16.42 5.19 -10.14
C TYR A 294 16.31 6.01 -8.86
N LEU A 295 15.66 5.43 -7.84
CA LEU A 295 15.58 6.00 -6.50
C LEU A 295 16.68 5.42 -5.64
N GLU A 296 17.54 6.30 -5.13
CA GLU A 296 18.59 5.95 -4.19
C GLU A 296 18.16 6.36 -2.80
N GLN A 297 18.11 5.41 -1.87
CA GLN A 297 18.00 5.74 -0.46
C GLN A 297 19.29 6.42 -0.04
N VAL A 298 19.18 7.64 0.47
CA VAL A 298 20.30 8.31 1.09
C VAL A 298 20.19 8.11 2.58
N ASP A 299 21.34 8.04 3.26
CA ASP A 299 21.35 8.19 4.70
C ASP A 299 20.51 9.40 5.07
N CYS A 300 19.75 9.33 6.15
CA CYS A 300 19.24 10.55 6.74
C CYS A 300 20.44 11.29 7.35
N PRO A 301 21.05 12.34 6.74
CA PRO A 301 21.70 13.34 7.56
C PRO A 301 20.63 13.83 8.52
N GLU A 302 20.98 13.84 9.80
CA GLU A 302 20.19 14.33 10.94
C GLU A 302 18.82 14.88 10.56
N MET A 303 17.77 14.19 10.99
CA MET A 303 16.43 14.77 10.97
C MET A 303 16.56 16.19 11.52
N ILE A 304 16.28 17.22 10.71
CA ILE A 304 16.46 18.63 11.10
C ILE A 304 15.43 18.92 12.18
N ILE A 305 15.76 18.51 13.39
CA ILE A 305 15.14 18.88 14.63
C ILE A 305 15.90 20.13 15.04
N SER A 306 15.19 21.18 15.46
CA SER A 306 15.90 22.33 15.98
C SER A 306 16.79 21.86 17.13
N PRO A 307 18.06 22.31 17.24
CA PRO A 307 18.95 21.89 18.31
C PRO A 307 18.29 21.99 19.70
N SER A 308 17.43 22.99 19.89
CA SER A 308 16.60 23.16 21.10
C SER A 308 15.67 21.98 21.40
N VAL A 309 14.94 21.47 20.41
CA VAL A 309 13.98 20.36 20.59
C VAL A 309 14.73 19.05 20.80
N LEU A 310 15.90 18.88 20.17
CA LEU A 310 16.73 17.71 20.37
C LEU A 310 17.32 17.68 21.78
N GLU A 311 17.81 18.80 22.29
CA GLU A 311 18.30 18.91 23.67
C GLU A 311 17.19 18.67 24.71
N GLU A 312 16.00 19.22 24.48
CA GLU A 312 14.84 18.97 25.33
C GLU A 312 14.45 17.48 25.32
N ALA A 313 14.42 16.86 24.15
CA ALA A 313 14.13 15.43 23.97
C ALA A 313 15.16 14.53 24.68
N LYS A 314 16.46 14.87 24.60
CA LYS A 314 17.53 14.14 25.31
C LYS A 314 17.33 14.22 26.82
N LYS A 315 17.04 15.41 27.37
CA LYS A 315 16.79 15.60 28.80
C LYS A 315 15.63 14.76 29.30
N ILE A 316 14.52 14.74 28.55
CA ILE A 316 13.35 13.92 28.88
C ILE A 316 13.72 12.43 28.84
N ALA A 317 14.43 11.98 27.81
CA ALA A 317 14.82 10.59 27.67
C ALA A 317 15.77 10.14 28.81
N ILE A 318 16.77 10.94 29.15
CA ILE A 318 17.67 10.68 30.29
C ILE A 318 16.88 10.67 31.60
N GLY A 319 16.01 11.66 31.82
CA GLY A 319 15.18 11.76 33.02
C GLY A 319 14.25 10.56 33.19
N TRP A 320 13.66 10.07 32.10
CA TRP A 320 12.83 8.86 32.11
C TRP A 320 13.65 7.61 32.43
N ILE A 321 14.78 7.41 31.73
CA ILE A 321 15.68 6.25 31.95
C ILE A 321 16.18 6.20 33.41
N THR A 322 16.61 7.34 33.94
CA THR A 322 17.16 7.44 35.30
C THR A 322 16.10 7.32 36.39
N LYS A 323 14.98 8.04 36.26
CA LYS A 323 13.89 8.02 37.26
C LYS A 323 13.24 6.65 37.37
N GLU A 324 13.05 5.96 36.25
CA GLU A 324 12.42 4.63 36.22
C GLU A 324 13.43 3.48 36.29
N LYS A 325 14.73 3.77 36.41
CA LYS A 325 15.82 2.77 36.48
C LYS A 325 15.75 1.74 35.34
N ILE A 326 15.58 2.24 34.12
CA ILE A 326 15.39 1.40 32.93
C ILE A 326 16.73 0.85 32.47
N CYS A 327 16.90 -0.47 32.49
CA CYS A 327 18.08 -1.12 31.91
C CYS A 327 17.89 -1.49 30.44
N ARG A 328 16.64 -1.68 30.00
CA ARG A 328 16.29 -2.12 28.64
C ARG A 328 14.88 -1.64 28.28
N PHE A 329 14.71 -1.19 27.04
CA PHE A 329 13.41 -0.73 26.55
C PHE A 329 13.24 -0.90 25.04
N GLU A 330 11.98 -0.85 24.60
CA GLU A 330 11.59 -0.75 23.20
C GLU A 330 11.43 0.71 22.77
N ALA A 331 11.80 1.05 21.54
CA ALA A 331 11.67 2.41 20.99
C ALA A 331 10.25 2.98 21.16
N LYS A 332 9.22 2.14 21.07
CA LYS A 332 7.81 2.52 21.27
C LYS A 332 7.53 3.08 22.67
N GLN A 333 8.26 2.63 23.70
CA GLN A 333 8.10 3.13 25.07
C GLN A 333 8.63 4.56 25.18
N LEU A 334 9.80 4.82 24.59
CA LEU A 334 10.38 6.15 24.52
C LEU A 334 9.52 7.11 23.66
N VAL A 335 8.91 6.60 22.59
CA VAL A 335 7.92 7.35 21.80
C VAL A 335 6.75 7.84 22.66
N VAL A 336 6.17 6.96 23.49
CA VAL A 336 5.03 7.30 24.35
C VAL A 336 5.42 8.40 25.32
N GLU A 337 6.60 8.30 25.92
CA GLU A 337 7.09 9.29 26.88
C GLU A 337 7.30 10.66 26.23
N LEU A 338 8.04 10.74 25.12
CA LEU A 338 8.29 12.02 24.45
C LEU A 338 7.01 12.64 23.90
N LYS A 339 6.06 11.83 23.40
CA LYS A 339 4.75 12.31 22.98
C LYS A 339 3.95 12.93 24.10
N SER A 340 4.01 12.35 25.31
CA SER A 340 3.31 12.90 26.48
C SER A 340 3.77 14.32 26.82
N LYS A 341 4.98 14.68 26.38
CA LYS A 341 5.60 16.00 26.55
C LYS A 341 5.49 16.89 25.30
N GLY A 342 4.67 16.50 24.32
CA GLY A 342 4.47 17.26 23.09
C GLY A 342 5.61 17.14 22.07
N ILE A 343 6.56 16.22 22.29
CA ILE A 343 7.68 16.00 21.37
C ILE A 343 7.30 14.96 20.32
N GLY A 344 7.47 15.33 19.05
CA GLY A 344 7.16 14.47 17.91
C GLY A 344 8.10 13.28 17.76
N TYR A 345 7.60 12.22 17.12
CA TYR A 345 8.34 10.98 16.82
C TYR A 345 9.73 11.17 16.23
N THR A 346 9.95 12.24 15.46
CA THR A 346 11.26 12.55 14.87
C THR A 346 12.35 12.68 15.92
N ALA A 347 12.05 13.33 17.05
CA ALA A 347 13.05 13.57 18.09
C ALA A 347 13.46 12.27 18.79
N VAL A 348 12.54 11.30 18.89
CA VAL A 348 12.80 10.00 19.52
C VAL A 348 13.95 9.27 18.80
N TYR A 349 13.88 9.20 17.47
CA TYR A 349 14.90 8.50 16.70
C TYR A 349 16.24 9.23 16.66
N ALA A 350 16.23 10.57 16.68
CA ALA A 350 17.44 11.36 16.82
C ALA A 350 18.11 11.13 18.18
N VAL A 351 17.33 11.12 19.27
CA VAL A 351 17.82 10.82 20.62
C VAL A 351 18.40 9.40 20.69
N LEU A 352 17.68 8.39 20.18
CA LEU A 352 18.17 7.01 20.16
C LEU A 352 19.51 6.90 19.43
N LYS A 353 19.64 7.55 18.27
CA LYS A 353 20.88 7.54 17.49
C LYS A 353 22.02 8.24 18.22
N GLU A 354 21.78 9.42 18.79
CA GLU A 354 22.79 10.16 19.55
C GLU A 354 23.26 9.39 20.78
N PHE A 355 22.34 8.77 21.52
CA PHE A 355 22.70 7.96 22.68
C PHE A 355 23.48 6.71 22.28
N GLN A 356 23.21 6.14 21.11
CA GLN A 356 24.05 5.07 20.56
C GLN A 356 25.45 5.55 20.21
N LEU A 357 25.57 6.71 19.55
CA LEU A 357 26.87 7.30 19.19
C LEU A 357 27.68 7.70 20.44
N ALA A 358 27.00 8.20 21.47
CA ALA A 358 27.57 8.53 22.77
C ALA A 358 27.82 7.31 23.67
N GLY A 359 27.49 6.10 23.22
CA GLY A 359 27.69 4.86 23.98
C GLY A 359 26.73 4.65 25.16
N ILE A 360 25.75 5.53 25.35
CA ILE A 360 24.71 5.44 26.39
C ILE A 360 23.75 4.28 26.09
N LEU A 361 23.47 4.01 24.81
CA LEU A 361 22.60 2.91 24.38
C LEU A 361 23.31 1.92 23.48
N LYS A 362 23.02 0.64 23.67
CA LYS A 362 23.36 -0.44 22.74
C LYS A 362 22.09 -0.99 22.11
N LYS A 363 22.02 -0.98 20.78
CA LYS A 363 20.91 -1.59 20.04
C LYS A 363 21.12 -3.10 19.97
N LEU A 364 20.16 -3.86 20.50
CA LEU A 364 20.22 -5.32 20.53
C LEU A 364 19.59 -5.93 19.28
N LYS A 365 18.43 -5.42 18.88
CA LYS A 365 17.70 -5.80 17.65
C LYS A 365 16.78 -4.66 17.22
N LYS A 366 16.09 -4.82 16.09
CA LYS A 366 15.18 -3.79 15.54
C LYS A 366 14.20 -3.32 16.63
N GLY A 367 14.29 -2.04 16.99
CA GLY A 367 13.43 -1.39 17.99
C GLY A 367 13.75 -1.68 19.46
N ILE A 368 14.80 -2.43 19.81
CA ILE A 368 15.13 -2.76 21.21
C ILE A 368 16.53 -2.28 21.60
N TYR A 369 16.59 -1.56 22.72
CA TYR A 369 17.78 -0.87 23.22
C TYR A 369 18.08 -1.29 24.66
N GLN A 370 19.37 -1.40 24.98
CA GLN A 370 19.91 -1.60 26.31
C GLN A 370 20.65 -0.34 26.73
N VAL A 371 20.46 0.08 27.98
CA VAL A 371 21.22 1.18 28.58
C VAL A 371 22.56 0.63 29.02
N CYS A 372 23.63 1.25 28.53
CA CYS A 372 24.99 0.97 28.94
C CYS A 372 25.29 1.79 30.20
N GLU A 373 25.98 1.20 31.16
CA GLU A 373 26.60 1.95 32.26
C GLU A 373 27.72 2.79 31.65
N SER A 374 27.45 4.06 31.38
CA SER A 374 28.48 5.05 31.10
C SER A 374 28.49 6.08 32.22
N ASP A 375 29.69 6.49 32.64
CA ASP A 375 29.95 7.51 33.67
C ASP A 375 29.38 8.91 33.35
N GLY A 376 28.56 9.05 32.30
CA GLY A 376 27.98 10.30 31.80
C GLY A 376 26.47 10.44 31.97
N LEU A 377 25.79 9.53 32.68
CA LEU A 377 24.35 9.65 32.98
C LEU A 377 24.03 10.68 34.09
N ILE A 378 25.05 11.33 34.67
CA ILE A 378 24.94 12.36 35.70
C ILE A 378 25.76 13.59 35.26
N VAL A 379 25.16 14.52 34.51
CA VAL A 379 25.22 15.99 34.75
C VAL A 379 23.95 16.62 34.20
#